data_AF-A0A6B9GCC8-F1
#
_entry.id   AF-A0A6B9GCC8-F1
#
_cell.length_a   1.000
_cell.length_b   1.000
_cell.length_c   1.000
_cell.angle_alpha   90.00
_cell.angle_beta   90.00
_cell.angle_gamma   90.00
#
_symmetry.space_group_name_H-M   'P 1'
#
loop_
_entity.id
_entity.type
_entity.pdbx_description
1 polymer ?
#
loop_
_entity_poly.entity_id
_entity_poly.type
_entity_poly.pdbx_seq_one_letter_code
_entity_poly.pdbx_strand_id
1 'polypeptide(L)'
;MDLWNGTLPPGVIENKLVEIMSDIMKTSLSEHEEVVDPAPAGRPLGGHTLKKHAGKSDAELLGRFGWDSNCHSSSGFFNGVSFAEAVVAKALLSNLDRVYTWYTGDKSATADLPDAVENDKDLHIVYQNNFDVGRTFKRSKPGQPARVKNKVSILLRWIDEGEPPINGRTDFILTAYPC
;
A
#
# COMPACT_ATOMS: atom_id res chain seq x y z
N MET A 1 15.96 6.22 -10.19
CA MET A 1 15.91 7.44 -11.04
C MET A 1 14.76 8.31 -10.56
N ASP A 2 14.93 9.64 -10.44
CA ASP A 2 13.82 10.51 -10.00
C ASP A 2 12.96 10.92 -11.22
N LEU A 3 11.89 10.16 -11.46
CA LEU A 3 10.97 10.42 -12.58
C LEU A 3 10.11 11.68 -12.40
N TRP A 4 10.15 12.33 -11.22
CA TRP A 4 9.32 13.49 -10.94
C TRP A 4 10.09 14.81 -10.99
N ASN A 5 11.34 14.81 -10.50
CA ASN A 5 12.18 16.01 -10.49
C ASN A 5 13.30 15.98 -11.54
N GLY A 6 13.57 14.83 -12.17
CA GLY A 6 14.60 14.66 -13.19
C GLY A 6 14.07 14.75 -14.63
N THR A 7 14.99 14.80 -15.60
CA THR A 7 14.64 14.65 -17.02
C THR A 7 14.09 13.25 -17.27
N LEU A 8 12.96 13.16 -17.99
CA LEU A 8 12.35 11.87 -18.29
C LEU A 8 13.27 11.01 -19.20
N PRO A 9 13.37 9.71 -18.92
CA PRO A 9 14.15 8.80 -19.76
C PRO A 9 13.46 8.57 -21.12
N PRO A 10 14.23 8.24 -22.17
CA PRO A 10 13.67 7.94 -23.48
C PRO A 10 12.62 6.82 -23.40
N GLY A 11 11.43 7.05 -23.97
CA GLY A 11 10.32 6.08 -23.97
C GLY A 11 9.26 6.31 -22.89
N VAL A 12 9.54 7.12 -21.87
CA VAL A 12 8.53 7.55 -20.89
C VAL A 12 7.78 8.77 -21.42
N ILE A 13 6.48 8.63 -21.64
CA ILE A 13 5.60 9.71 -22.10
C ILE A 13 5.01 10.43 -20.87
N GLU A 14 5.11 11.76 -20.82
CA GLU A 14 4.64 12.60 -19.70
C GLU A 14 3.20 12.28 -19.32
N ASN A 15 2.31 12.22 -20.33
CA ASN A 15 0.89 11.95 -20.13
C ASN A 15 0.67 10.54 -19.53
N LYS A 16 1.44 9.54 -19.96
CA LYS A 16 1.31 8.18 -19.44
C LYS A 16 1.78 8.10 -17.98
N LEU A 17 2.86 8.79 -17.63
CA LEU A 17 3.33 8.89 -16.25
C LEU A 17 2.29 9.56 -15.35
N VAL A 18 1.67 10.65 -15.83
CA VAL A 18 0.61 11.35 -15.09
C VAL A 18 -0.66 10.50 -14.97
N GLU A 19 -1.06 9.76 -15.99
CA GLU A 19 -2.19 8.82 -15.94
C GLU A 19 -1.97 7.70 -14.93
N ILE A 20 -0.80 7.06 -14.97
CA ILE A 20 -0.39 6.03 -14.01
C ILE A 20 -0.42 6.61 -12.60
N MET A 21 0.12 7.81 -12.42
CA MET A 21 0.13 8.46 -11.12
C MET A 21 -1.25 8.85 -10.65
N SER A 22 -2.11 9.38 -11.52
CA SER A 22 -3.49 9.67 -11.18
C SER A 22 -4.21 8.40 -10.71
N ASP A 23 -4.00 7.27 -11.39
CA ASP A 23 -4.64 6.00 -11.07
C ASP A 23 -4.14 5.36 -9.76
N ILE A 24 -2.82 5.39 -9.55
CA ILE A 24 -2.14 4.91 -8.34
C ILE A 24 -2.40 5.81 -7.14
N MET A 25 -2.48 7.12 -7.37
CA MET A 25 -2.69 8.13 -6.34
C MET A 25 -4.15 8.46 -6.10
N LYS A 26 -5.10 7.84 -6.80
CA LYS A 26 -6.51 7.75 -6.37
C LYS A 26 -6.59 6.95 -5.06
N THR A 27 -5.99 7.44 -3.99
CA THR A 27 -5.96 6.79 -2.68
C THR A 27 -7.27 6.94 -1.92
N SER A 28 -8.24 7.71 -2.45
CA SER A 28 -9.54 7.98 -1.84
C SER A 28 -10.29 6.69 -1.51
N LEU A 29 -10.38 6.38 -0.21
CA LEU A 29 -10.91 5.11 0.31
C LEU A 29 -12.31 4.70 -0.16
N SER A 30 -13.16 5.63 -0.60
CA SER A 30 -14.47 5.28 -1.20
C SER A 30 -14.33 4.32 -2.39
N GLU A 31 -13.20 4.38 -3.10
CA GLU A 31 -12.85 3.51 -4.24
C GLU A 31 -11.95 2.32 -3.84
N HIS A 32 -11.65 2.14 -2.55
CA HIS A 32 -10.85 1.02 -2.04
C HIS A 32 -11.66 0.05 -1.16
N GLU A 33 -12.96 0.32 -0.95
CA GLU A 33 -13.77 -0.31 0.11
C GLU A 33 -15.15 -0.85 -0.27
N GLU A 34 -15.57 -0.80 -1.55
CA GLU A 34 -16.84 -1.43 -1.91
C GLU A 34 -16.75 -2.97 -1.86
N VAL A 35 -17.04 -3.51 -0.68
CA VAL A 35 -17.46 -4.89 -0.49
C VAL A 35 -18.70 -5.10 -1.35
N VAL A 36 -18.52 -5.77 -2.50
CA VAL A 36 -19.65 -6.38 -3.19
C VAL A 36 -20.08 -7.56 -2.32
N ASP A 37 -21.22 -7.42 -1.66
CA ASP A 37 -21.90 -8.52 -0.99
C ASP A 37 -22.86 -9.17 -2.01
N PRO A 38 -22.77 -10.47 -2.30
CA PRO A 38 -21.89 -11.47 -1.70
C PRO A 38 -20.50 -11.56 -2.34
N ALA A 39 -19.52 -11.82 -1.49
CA ALA A 39 -18.15 -12.14 -1.88
C ALA A 39 -18.10 -13.34 -2.85
N PRO A 40 -17.42 -13.24 -4.01
CA PRO A 40 -17.18 -14.41 -4.86
C PRO A 40 -16.38 -15.45 -4.08
N ALA A 41 -16.84 -16.71 -4.15
CA ALA A 41 -16.26 -17.83 -3.42
C ALA A 41 -14.83 -18.09 -3.88
N GLY A 42 -13.84 -17.90 -3.00
CA GLY A 42 -12.46 -18.30 -3.28
C GLY A 42 -11.40 -17.68 -2.36
N ARG A 43 -11.61 -16.46 -1.86
CA ARG A 43 -10.72 -15.82 -0.85
C ARG A 43 -11.54 -14.90 0.05
N PRO A 44 -11.28 -14.84 1.36
CA PRO A 44 -11.91 -13.82 2.20
C PRO A 44 -11.49 -12.44 1.69
N LEU A 45 -12.43 -11.74 1.08
CA LEU A 45 -12.37 -10.29 0.86
C LEU A 45 -12.12 -9.64 2.23
N GLY A 46 -10.90 -9.16 2.46
CA GLY A 46 -10.60 -8.38 3.66
C GLY A 46 -9.36 -8.80 4.43
N GLY A 47 -8.21 -9.03 3.82
CA GLY A 47 -6.95 -9.22 4.56
C GLY A 47 -6.41 -7.93 5.17
N HIS A 48 -6.09 -6.95 4.32
CA HIS A 48 -5.38 -5.74 4.71
C HIS A 48 -5.92 -4.54 3.93
N THR A 49 -6.96 -3.87 4.41
CA THR A 49 -7.37 -2.58 3.83
C THR A 49 -6.74 -1.46 4.64
N LEU A 50 -6.49 -0.30 4.01
CA LEU A 50 -5.91 0.85 4.71
C LEU A 50 -6.76 1.28 5.92
N LYS A 51 -8.08 1.14 5.91
CA LYS A 51 -8.98 1.37 7.07
C LYS A 51 -8.79 0.40 8.23
N LYS A 52 -8.26 -0.81 7.99
CA LYS A 52 -7.81 -1.63 9.12
C LYS A 52 -6.63 -0.96 9.83
N HIS A 53 -5.91 -0.05 9.21
CA HIS A 53 -4.73 0.56 9.81
C HIS A 53 -4.94 2.04 10.12
N ALA A 54 -5.87 2.74 9.47
CA ALA A 54 -6.10 4.17 9.66
C ALA A 54 -6.99 4.47 10.88
N GLY A 55 -6.57 5.44 11.70
CA GLY A 55 -7.37 6.01 12.79
C GLY A 55 -7.70 5.06 13.94
N LYS A 56 -6.94 3.97 14.10
CA LYS A 56 -7.22 2.96 15.13
C LYS A 56 -6.72 3.38 16.50
N SER A 57 -7.58 3.20 17.49
CA SER A 57 -7.22 3.29 18.91
C SER A 57 -6.36 2.11 19.35
N ASP A 58 -5.66 2.26 20.48
CA ASP A 58 -4.87 1.17 21.08
C ASP A 58 -5.73 -0.04 21.43
N ALA A 59 -6.93 0.22 21.96
CA ALA A 59 -7.89 -0.81 22.31
C ALA A 59 -8.35 -1.61 21.07
N GLU A 60 -8.62 -0.94 19.94
CA GLU A 60 -8.96 -1.63 18.69
C GLU A 60 -7.79 -2.47 18.16
N LEU A 61 -6.57 -1.94 18.20
CA LEU A 61 -5.38 -2.64 17.71
C LEU A 61 -5.04 -3.87 18.57
N LEU A 62 -5.12 -3.75 19.89
CA LEU A 62 -4.95 -4.84 20.84
C LEU A 62 -6.09 -5.85 20.76
N GLY A 63 -7.33 -5.37 20.59
CA GLY A 63 -8.53 -6.19 20.48
C GLY A 63 -8.47 -7.18 19.30
N ARG A 64 -7.71 -6.87 18.24
CA ARG A 64 -7.45 -7.82 17.13
C ARG A 64 -6.92 -9.16 17.58
N PHE A 65 -6.08 -9.16 18.61
CA PHE A 65 -5.49 -10.40 19.10
C PHE A 65 -6.55 -11.33 19.72
N GLY A 66 -7.71 -10.80 20.13
CA GLY A 66 -8.82 -11.58 20.67
C GLY A 66 -9.59 -12.40 19.63
N TRP A 67 -9.71 -11.90 18.40
CA TRP A 67 -10.58 -12.51 17.38
C TRP A 67 -9.85 -13.00 16.12
N ASP A 68 -8.64 -12.52 15.83
CA ASP A 68 -7.81 -13.01 14.72
C ASP A 68 -6.64 -13.83 15.27
N SER A 69 -6.80 -15.15 15.38
CA SER A 69 -5.79 -16.08 15.91
C SER A 69 -4.45 -16.04 15.16
N ASN A 70 -4.45 -15.61 13.90
CA ASN A 70 -3.25 -15.52 13.06
C ASN A 70 -2.58 -14.13 13.13
N CYS A 71 -3.21 -13.14 13.78
CA CYS A 71 -2.61 -11.83 13.98
C CYS A 71 -1.50 -11.88 15.05
N HIS A 72 -0.24 -11.91 14.61
CA HIS A 72 0.93 -11.83 15.51
C HIS A 72 1.34 -10.40 15.85
N SER A 73 1.01 -9.45 14.98
CA SER A 73 1.32 -8.03 15.10
C SER A 73 0.17 -7.21 14.56
N SER A 74 -0.17 -6.13 15.25
CA SER A 74 -1.24 -5.21 14.88
C SER A 74 -0.66 -3.81 14.84
N SER A 75 -0.83 -3.10 13.73
CA SER A 75 -0.34 -1.74 13.56
C SER A 75 -1.42 -0.81 13.03
N GLY A 76 -1.27 0.48 13.34
CA GLY A 76 -2.15 1.51 12.84
C GLY A 76 -1.48 2.87 12.77
N PHE A 77 -1.90 3.67 11.80
CA PHE A 77 -1.50 5.06 11.65
C PHE A 77 -1.99 5.87 12.85
N PHE A 78 -1.26 6.92 13.22
CA PHE A 78 -1.65 7.77 14.34
C PHE A 78 -2.98 8.50 14.10
N ASN A 79 -3.25 8.85 12.85
CA ASN A 79 -4.42 9.63 12.45
C ASN A 79 -5.30 8.84 11.48
N GLY A 80 -6.42 9.45 11.10
CA GLY A 80 -7.41 8.87 10.20
C GLY A 80 -6.91 8.68 8.77
N VAL A 81 -7.89 8.36 7.92
CA VAL A 81 -7.71 7.97 6.51
C VAL A 81 -6.85 8.97 5.73
N SER A 82 -7.21 10.26 5.76
CA SER A 82 -6.52 11.27 4.95
C SER A 82 -5.03 11.41 5.29
N PHE A 83 -4.65 11.16 6.55
CA PHE A 83 -3.24 11.12 6.94
C PHE A 83 -2.53 9.89 6.36
N ALA A 84 -3.18 8.73 6.44
CA ALA A 84 -2.63 7.49 5.89
C ALA A 84 -2.46 7.60 4.37
N GLU A 85 -3.46 8.14 3.67
CA GLU A 85 -3.44 8.43 2.23
C GLU A 85 -2.27 9.37 1.88
N ALA A 86 -2.09 10.48 2.60
CA ALA A 86 -0.98 11.41 2.35
C ALA A 86 0.40 10.76 2.57
N VAL A 87 0.54 9.93 3.60
CA VAL A 87 1.79 9.18 3.87
C VAL A 87 2.09 8.17 2.75
N VAL A 88 1.06 7.47 2.27
CA VAL A 88 1.17 6.50 1.17
C VAL A 88 1.50 7.22 -0.14
N ALA A 89 0.77 8.28 -0.46
CA ALA A 89 0.99 9.14 -1.62
C ALA A 89 2.45 9.61 -1.72
N LYS A 90 3.00 10.14 -0.62
CA LYS A 90 4.40 10.56 -0.53
C LYS A 90 5.36 9.40 -0.79
N ALA A 91 5.09 8.24 -0.21
CA ALA A 91 5.95 7.06 -0.36
C ALA A 91 5.96 6.54 -1.81
N LEU A 92 4.80 6.53 -2.48
CA LEU A 92 4.66 6.13 -3.89
C LEU A 92 5.38 7.11 -4.81
N LEU A 93 5.20 8.42 -4.61
CA LEU A 93 5.96 9.46 -5.33
C LEU A 93 7.47 9.31 -5.13
N SER A 94 7.92 8.97 -3.92
CA SER A 94 9.35 8.79 -3.63
C SER A 94 9.93 7.49 -4.20
N ASN A 95 9.09 6.59 -4.74
CA ASN A 95 9.48 5.33 -5.36
C ASN A 95 8.88 5.23 -6.78
N LEU A 96 8.73 6.37 -7.45
CA LEU A 96 7.99 6.47 -8.70
C LEU A 96 8.60 5.61 -9.82
N ASP A 97 9.92 5.48 -9.85
CA ASP A 97 10.61 4.57 -10.77
C ASP A 97 10.17 3.12 -10.58
N ARG A 98 10.18 2.63 -9.34
CA ARG A 98 9.74 1.26 -9.02
C ARG A 98 8.27 1.05 -9.36
N VAL A 99 7.43 2.03 -9.05
CA VAL A 99 6.00 2.00 -9.34
C VAL A 99 5.74 1.96 -10.84
N TYR A 100 6.43 2.82 -11.61
CA TYR A 100 6.32 2.89 -13.07
C TYR A 100 6.75 1.59 -13.73
N THR A 101 7.91 1.03 -13.35
CA THR A 101 8.41 -0.23 -13.91
C THR A 101 7.49 -1.40 -13.58
N TRP A 102 6.98 -1.47 -12.35
CA TRP A 102 6.02 -2.50 -11.98
C TRP A 102 4.69 -2.36 -12.74
N TYR A 103 4.22 -1.13 -12.96
CA TYR A 103 2.96 -0.88 -13.64
C TYR A 103 3.05 -1.13 -15.16
N THR A 104 4.17 -0.81 -15.79
CA THR A 104 4.33 -0.89 -17.25
C THR A 104 5.01 -2.18 -17.71
N GLY A 105 5.72 -2.87 -16.81
CA GLY A 105 6.65 -3.94 -17.14
C GLY A 105 7.94 -3.46 -17.83
N ASP A 106 8.08 -2.15 -18.06
CA ASP A 106 9.22 -1.58 -18.77
C ASP A 106 10.41 -1.35 -17.82
N LYS A 107 11.34 -2.31 -17.85
CA LYS A 107 12.62 -2.25 -17.11
C LYS A 107 13.65 -1.35 -17.79
N SER A 108 13.48 -1.02 -19.07
CA SER A 108 14.44 -0.22 -19.85
C SER A 108 14.37 1.26 -19.51
N ALA A 109 13.21 1.73 -19.04
CA ALA A 109 12.99 3.10 -18.59
C ALA A 109 13.82 3.47 -17.34
N THR A 110 14.32 2.51 -16.58
CA THR A 110 14.93 2.74 -15.26
C THR A 110 16.14 1.82 -15.04
N ALA A 111 17.29 2.22 -15.60
CA ALA A 111 18.52 1.41 -15.66
C ALA A 111 19.14 1.02 -14.30
N ASP A 112 18.70 1.62 -13.19
CA ASP A 112 19.28 1.43 -11.85
C ASP A 112 18.38 0.63 -10.89
N LEU A 113 17.27 0.05 -11.37
CA LEU A 113 16.46 -0.81 -10.50
C LEU A 113 17.19 -2.14 -10.30
N PRO A 114 17.49 -2.56 -9.06
CA PRO A 114 18.00 -3.90 -8.81
C PRO A 114 17.02 -4.93 -9.39
N ASP A 115 17.53 -6.10 -9.81
CA ASP A 115 16.77 -7.23 -10.39
C ASP A 115 15.53 -7.68 -9.56
N ALA A 116 15.35 -7.11 -8.37
CA ALA A 116 14.24 -7.31 -7.45
C ALA A 116 12.85 -6.85 -7.95
N VAL A 117 12.75 -6.15 -9.09
CA VAL A 117 11.47 -6.08 -9.82
C VAL A 117 11.43 -7.26 -10.79
N GLU A 118 11.43 -8.48 -10.25
CA GLU A 118 11.03 -9.65 -11.02
C GLU A 118 9.57 -9.44 -11.46
N ASN A 119 9.08 -10.23 -12.42
CA ASN A 119 7.71 -10.15 -12.95
C ASN A 119 6.66 -10.59 -11.90
N ASP A 120 6.77 -10.01 -10.71
CA ASP A 120 6.03 -10.34 -9.53
C ASP A 120 4.72 -9.57 -9.58
N LYS A 121 3.61 -10.27 -9.33
CA LYS A 121 2.28 -9.65 -9.30
C LYS A 121 2.20 -8.55 -8.22
N ASP A 122 3.14 -8.56 -7.28
CA ASP A 122 3.17 -7.73 -6.10
C ASP A 122 4.35 -6.74 -6.14
N LEU A 123 4.08 -5.45 -5.90
CA LEU A 123 5.12 -4.47 -5.56
C LEU A 123 5.09 -4.17 -4.07
N HIS A 124 6.18 -4.51 -3.38
CA HIS A 124 6.38 -4.16 -1.97
C HIS A 124 7.33 -2.97 -1.81
N ILE A 125 6.82 -1.88 -1.23
CA ILE A 125 7.57 -0.67 -0.90
C ILE A 125 7.62 -0.53 0.62
N VAL A 126 8.83 -0.50 1.19
CA VAL A 126 9.06 -0.08 2.58
C VAL A 126 9.66 1.31 2.55
N TYR A 127 8.90 2.28 3.01
CA TYR A 127 9.30 3.69 2.95
C TYR A 127 9.52 4.25 4.36
N GLN A 128 10.65 4.94 4.54
CA GLN A 128 11.04 5.60 5.78
C GLN A 128 10.61 7.07 5.75
N ASN A 129 9.68 7.46 6.63
CA ASN A 129 9.37 8.86 6.85
C ASN A 129 10.34 9.51 7.83
N ASN A 130 10.41 10.84 7.74
CA ASN A 130 11.18 11.71 8.63
C ASN A 130 10.42 12.08 9.93
N PHE A 131 9.21 11.54 10.12
CA PHE A 131 8.39 11.70 11.31
C PHE A 131 7.66 10.38 11.59
N ASP A 132 7.13 10.25 12.80
CA ASP A 132 6.41 9.05 13.20
C ASP A 132 5.03 8.98 12.54
N VAL A 133 4.74 7.85 11.90
CA VAL A 133 3.53 7.64 11.09
C VAL A 133 2.48 6.78 11.79
N GLY A 134 2.90 5.97 12.76
CA GLY A 134 1.98 5.14 13.51
C GLY A 134 2.65 4.32 14.58
N ARG A 135 1.98 3.25 14.97
CA ARG A 135 2.43 2.40 16.07
C ARG A 135 2.05 0.94 15.87
N THR A 136 2.72 0.07 16.60
CA THR A 136 2.48 -1.37 16.55
C THR A 136 2.48 -2.02 17.91
N PHE A 137 1.64 -3.05 18.04
CA PHE A 137 1.55 -3.97 19.16
C PHE A 137 1.94 -5.38 18.69
N LYS A 138 2.49 -6.18 19.60
CA LYS A 138 2.81 -7.59 19.35
C LYS A 138 2.01 -8.48 20.28
N ARG A 139 1.38 -9.52 19.73
CA ARG A 139 0.63 -10.53 20.50
C ARG A 139 1.50 -11.18 21.57
N SER A 140 2.78 -11.45 21.26
CA SER A 140 3.71 -12.09 22.20
C SER A 140 4.09 -11.22 23.40
N LYS A 141 3.69 -9.93 23.42
CA LYS A 141 3.99 -8.97 24.48
C LYS A 141 2.77 -8.09 24.80
N PRO A 142 1.64 -8.68 25.26
CA PRO A 142 0.34 -8.00 25.31
C PRO A 142 0.23 -6.88 26.38
N GLY A 143 1.26 -6.65 27.19
CA GLY A 143 1.31 -5.55 28.17
C GLY A 143 2.37 -4.49 27.90
N GLN A 144 3.11 -4.57 26.78
CA GLN A 144 4.10 -3.54 26.45
C GLN A 144 3.42 -2.34 25.78
N PRO A 145 3.94 -1.11 26.03
CA PRO A 145 3.47 0.07 25.32
C PRO A 145 3.68 -0.10 23.81
N ALA A 146 2.87 0.62 23.05
CA ALA A 146 2.95 0.62 21.58
C ALA A 146 4.35 1.04 21.13
N ARG A 147 4.89 0.33 20.13
CA ARG A 147 6.15 0.75 19.50
C ARG A 147 5.83 1.76 18.40
N VAL A 148 6.34 2.97 18.56
CA VAL A 148 6.24 4.03 17.57
C VAL A 148 7.02 3.65 16.31
N LYS A 149 6.41 3.89 15.14
CA LYS A 149 6.91 3.55 13.81
C LYS A 149 6.95 4.79 12.93
N ASN A 150 8.07 4.95 12.26
CA ASN A 150 8.29 5.96 11.23
C ASN A 150 8.46 5.35 9.83
N LYS A 151 8.32 4.02 9.69
CA LYS A 151 8.26 3.33 8.40
C LYS A 151 6.82 2.96 8.05
N VAL A 152 6.53 2.95 6.76
CA VAL A 152 5.29 2.42 6.18
C VAL A 152 5.64 1.31 5.20
N SER A 153 4.91 0.21 5.29
CA SER A 153 4.90 -0.87 4.32
C SER A 153 3.72 -0.65 3.40
N ILE A 154 3.94 -0.67 2.09
CA ILE A 154 2.93 -0.54 1.04
C ILE A 154 3.05 -1.74 0.12
N LEU A 155 1.95 -2.41 -0.14
CA LEU A 155 1.88 -3.52 -1.08
C LEU A 155 0.85 -3.16 -2.15
N LEU A 156 1.31 -3.11 -3.40
CA LEU A 156 0.45 -3.09 -4.59
C LEU A 156 0.40 -4.51 -5.16
N ARG A 157 -0.76 -4.96 -5.62
CA ARG A 157 -0.92 -6.27 -6.26
C ARG A 157 -1.79 -6.15 -7.49
N TRP A 158 -1.33 -6.64 -8.64
CA TRP A 158 -2.11 -6.74 -9.87
C TRP A 158 -3.35 -7.61 -9.68
N ILE A 159 -4.46 -7.17 -10.28
CA ILE A 159 -5.67 -7.98 -10.47
C ILE A 159 -5.52 -8.65 -11.83
N ASP A 160 -5.67 -9.99 -11.87
CA ASP A 160 -5.50 -10.73 -13.12
C ASP A 160 -6.63 -10.40 -14.11
N GLU A 161 -6.31 -10.40 -15.40
CA GLU A 161 -7.31 -10.17 -16.46
C GLU A 161 -8.43 -11.21 -16.38
N GLY A 162 -9.68 -10.73 -16.29
CA GLY A 162 -10.87 -11.57 -16.13
C GLY A 162 -11.29 -11.84 -14.68
N GLU A 163 -10.49 -11.44 -13.69
CA GLU A 163 -10.95 -11.38 -12.30
C GLU A 163 -11.95 -10.22 -12.13
N PRO A 164 -13.00 -10.39 -11.31
CA PRO A 164 -13.93 -9.32 -11.03
C PRO A 164 -13.20 -8.14 -10.39
N PRO A 165 -13.61 -6.89 -10.69
CA PRO A 165 -13.06 -5.73 -10.03
C PRO A 165 -13.15 -5.89 -8.51
N ILE A 166 -12.05 -5.63 -7.81
CA ILE A 166 -12.02 -5.67 -6.35
C ILE A 166 -12.22 -4.24 -5.87
N ASN A 167 -13.37 -3.98 -5.24
CA ASN A 167 -13.75 -2.66 -4.73
C ASN A 167 -13.77 -1.56 -5.81
N GLY A 168 -14.18 -1.88 -7.04
CA GLY A 168 -14.26 -0.93 -8.16
C GLY A 168 -12.97 -0.73 -8.96
N ARG A 169 -11.87 -1.41 -8.58
CA ARG A 169 -10.61 -1.41 -9.33
C ARG A 169 -10.44 -2.68 -10.13
N THR A 170 -10.07 -2.53 -11.40
CA THR A 170 -9.73 -3.62 -12.32
C THR A 170 -8.25 -3.93 -12.36
N ASP A 171 -7.42 -3.03 -11.82
CA ASP A 171 -5.99 -3.02 -12.15
C ASP A 171 -5.14 -3.49 -10.96
N PHE A 172 -5.32 -2.95 -9.75
CA PHE A 172 -4.55 -3.38 -8.58
C PHE A 172 -5.19 -3.10 -7.21
N ILE A 173 -4.74 -3.85 -6.21
CA ILE A 173 -5.08 -3.68 -4.79
C ILE A 173 -3.95 -2.95 -4.08
N LEU A 174 -4.26 -1.92 -3.30
CA LEU A 174 -3.34 -1.26 -2.38
C LEU A 174 -3.63 -1.66 -0.94
N THR A 175 -2.59 -2.08 -0.22
CA THR A 175 -2.60 -2.07 1.24
C THR A 175 -1.40 -1.34 1.82
N ALA A 176 -1.59 -0.67 2.96
CA ALA A 176 -0.49 -0.07 3.68
C ALA A 176 -0.67 -0.07 5.19
N TYR A 177 0.44 -0.16 5.90
CA TYR A 177 0.47 -0.14 7.37
C TYR A 177 1.83 0.32 7.92
N PRO A 178 1.87 0.93 9.11
CA PRO A 178 3.13 1.24 9.79
C PRO A 178 3.89 -0.03 10.19
N CYS A 179 5.22 -0.05 10.01
CA CYS A 179 6.06 -1.23 10.25
C CYS A 179 7.38 -0.97 10.98
#